data_AF-A0A4R4X397-F1
#
_entry.id   AF-A0A4R4X397-F1
#
_cell.length_a   1.000
_cell.length_b   1.000
_cell.length_c   1.000
_cell.angle_alpha   90.00
_cell.angle_beta   90.00
_cell.angle_gamma   90.00
#
_symmetry.space_group_name_H-M   'P 1'
#
loop_
_entity.id
_entity.type
_entity.pdbx_description
1 polymer ?
#
loop_
_entity_poly.entity_id
_entity_poly.type
_entity_poly.pdbx_seq_one_letter_code
_entity_poly.pdbx_strand_id
1 'polypeptide(L)'
;MEDTLVRRQRPAISLLASVFPALAGEPADDTQLSPFTRNRFYRAVRGVLEELAAPGGLALVLDDVHWADEASAELLGYLVRHPPGGGVLMALAYRPAQAPSHLAKLVQPAMHAHRLTVDPLSHAEVEEFVGPAAGPARSQVLYEVSGGNPFYLEVLADLGSPVMAETTPGGLPADLRTALKLELIG
;
A
#
# COMPACT_ATOMS: atom_id res chain seq x y z
N MET A 1 11.88 32.32 -7.05
CA MET A 1 10.94 31.33 -7.62
C MET A 1 10.42 30.36 -6.54
N GLU A 2 10.60 30.65 -5.24
CA GLU A 2 10.06 29.86 -4.12
C GLU A 2 8.75 30.45 -3.55
N ASP A 3 8.46 31.73 -3.83
CA ASP A 3 7.33 32.47 -3.27
C ASP A 3 5.94 32.05 -3.80
N THR A 4 5.90 31.43 -4.98
CA THR A 4 4.63 31.05 -5.63
C THR A 4 4.04 29.76 -5.06
N LEU A 5 4.87 28.89 -4.47
CA LEU A 5 4.45 27.60 -3.90
C LEU A 5 3.79 27.79 -2.53
N VAL A 6 4.38 28.65 -1.68
CA VAL A 6 3.89 28.96 -0.32
C VAL A 6 2.55 29.70 -0.36
N ARG A 7 2.33 30.56 -1.37
CA ARG A 7 1.10 31.34 -1.52
C ARG A 7 -0.11 30.51 -1.96
N ARG A 8 0.10 29.36 -2.62
CA ARG A 8 -0.96 28.44 -3.06
C ARG A 8 -1.43 27.47 -1.97
N GLN A 9 -0.62 27.22 -0.93
CA GLN A 9 -0.96 26.29 0.16
C GLN A 9 -1.76 26.92 1.31
N ARG A 10 -1.87 28.25 1.37
CA ARG A 10 -2.58 28.96 2.46
C ARG A 10 -4.08 28.61 2.60
N PRO A 11 -4.87 28.39 1.53
CA PRO A 11 -6.28 28.01 1.67
C PRO A 11 -6.45 26.60 2.23
N ALA A 12 -5.68 25.63 1.71
CA ALA A 12 -5.72 24.24 2.12
C ALA A 12 -5.29 24.05 3.59
N ILE A 13 -4.27 24.79 4.03
CA ILE A 13 -3.86 24.83 5.45
C ILE A 13 -4.95 25.47 6.32
N SER A 14 -5.68 26.47 5.83
CA SER A 14 -6.80 27.09 6.57
C SER A 14 -8.01 26.16 6.71
N LEU A 15 -8.28 25.32 5.71
CA LEU A 15 -9.32 24.29 5.79
C LEU A 15 -8.91 23.13 6.69
N LEU A 16 -7.64 22.70 6.63
CA LEU A 16 -7.06 21.74 7.57
C LEU A 16 -7.06 22.29 9.00
N ALA A 17 -6.76 23.57 9.23
CA ALA A 17 -6.82 24.19 10.55
C ALA A 17 -8.25 24.25 11.12
N SER A 18 -9.28 24.31 10.27
CA SER A 18 -10.68 24.27 10.71
C SER A 18 -11.15 22.88 11.18
N VAL A 19 -10.33 21.86 10.93
CA VAL A 19 -10.66 20.43 11.06
C VAL A 19 -9.69 19.70 11.98
N PHE A 20 -8.46 20.19 12.06
CA PHE A 20 -7.45 19.91 13.06
C PHE A 20 -7.29 21.16 13.93
N PRO A 21 -8.04 21.30 15.04
CA PRO A 21 -7.87 22.42 15.98
C PRO A 21 -6.43 22.54 16.49
N ALA A 22 -5.70 21.41 16.54
CA ALA A 22 -4.27 21.33 16.82
C ALA A 22 -3.40 22.14 15.84
N LEU A 23 -3.83 22.32 14.58
CA LEU A 23 -3.18 23.20 13.61
C LEU A 23 -3.61 24.66 13.75
N ALA A 24 -4.75 24.92 14.41
CA ALA A 24 -5.24 26.27 14.74
C ALA A 24 -4.72 26.79 16.10
N GLY A 25 -3.94 25.99 16.85
CA GLY A 25 -3.42 26.35 18.16
C GLY A 25 -4.43 26.26 19.31
N GLU A 26 -5.58 25.61 19.09
CA GLU A 26 -6.63 25.42 20.10
C GLU A 26 -6.59 23.97 20.62
N PRO A 27 -6.60 23.75 21.95
CA PRO A 27 -6.58 22.41 22.52
C PRO A 27 -7.88 21.68 22.18
N ALA A 28 -7.79 20.63 21.36
CA ALA A 28 -8.92 19.75 21.12
C ALA A 28 -9.21 18.96 22.40
N ASP A 29 -10.42 19.07 22.93
CA ASP A 29 -10.89 18.23 24.03
C ASP A 29 -11.01 16.78 23.52
N ASP A 30 -10.06 15.94 23.93
CA ASP A 30 -9.74 14.63 23.36
C ASP A 30 -10.73 13.52 23.75
N THR A 31 -11.82 13.89 24.40
CA THR A 31 -12.72 12.92 25.04
C THR A 31 -13.95 12.65 24.16
N GLN A 32 -13.78 11.72 23.22
CA GLN A 32 -14.79 11.17 22.29
C GLN A 32 -15.27 12.12 21.19
N LEU A 33 -14.66 11.99 20.00
CA LEU A 33 -15.17 12.59 18.76
C LEU A 33 -16.60 12.11 18.48
N SER A 34 -17.58 13.00 18.66
CA SER A 34 -18.97 12.78 18.23
C SER A 34 -19.03 12.30 16.77
N PRO A 35 -19.98 11.41 16.39
CA PRO A 35 -20.17 10.99 15.00
C PRO A 35 -20.30 12.16 14.00
N PHE A 36 -20.86 13.29 14.45
CA PHE A 36 -20.95 14.52 13.65
C PHE A 36 -19.58 15.14 13.38
N THR A 37 -18.71 15.21 14.39
CA THR A 37 -17.34 15.72 14.26
C THR A 37 -16.52 14.86 13.31
N ARG A 38 -16.67 13.53 13.41
CA ARG A 38 -16.02 12.55 12.53
C ARG A 38 -16.48 12.69 11.07
N ASN A 39 -17.78 12.87 10.81
CA ASN A 39 -18.28 13.11 9.45
C ASN A 39 -17.77 14.43 8.86
N ARG A 40 -17.73 15.49 9.67
CA ARG A 40 -17.17 16.79 9.27
C ARG A 40 -15.68 16.68 8.92
N PHE A 41 -14.94 15.94 9.75
CA PHE A 41 -13.53 15.64 9.51
C PHE A 41 -13.32 14.93 8.16
N TYR A 42 -14.07 13.86 7.89
CA TYR A 42 -13.97 13.12 6.63
C TYR A 42 -14.30 13.97 5.40
N ARG A 43 -15.34 14.81 5.49
CA ARG A 43 -15.70 15.76 4.41
C ARG A 43 -14.60 16.78 4.14
N ALA A 44 -13.96 17.26 5.19
CA ALA A 44 -12.89 18.23 5.03
C ALA A 44 -11.63 17.60 4.44
N VAL A 45 -11.23 16.41 4.87
CA VAL A 45 -10.13 15.67 4.24
C VAL A 45 -10.40 15.49 2.75
N ARG A 46 -11.62 15.08 2.38
CA ARG A 46 -12.04 14.98 0.99
C ARG A 46 -11.89 16.32 0.25
N GLY A 47 -12.39 17.42 0.81
CA GLY A 47 -12.29 18.76 0.21
C GLY A 47 -10.85 19.21 0.00
N VAL A 48 -9.96 18.91 0.95
CA VAL A 48 -8.52 19.19 0.82
C VAL A 48 -7.92 18.41 -0.34
N LEU A 49 -8.27 17.12 -0.52
CA LEU A 49 -7.81 16.34 -1.66
C LEU A 49 -8.31 16.92 -3.00
N GLU A 50 -9.55 17.41 -3.05
CA GLU A 50 -10.13 18.06 -4.24
C GLU A 50 -9.39 19.38 -4.57
N GLU A 51 -9.07 20.19 -3.56
CA GLU A 51 -8.30 21.43 -3.76
C GLU A 51 -6.87 21.15 -4.23
N LEU A 52 -6.21 20.15 -3.63
CA LEU A 52 -4.85 19.75 -4.01
C LEU A 52 -4.78 19.20 -5.44
N ALA A 53 -5.86 18.56 -5.91
CA ALA A 53 -5.93 18.06 -7.28
C ALA A 53 -6.06 19.17 -8.32
N ALA A 54 -6.52 20.38 -7.96
CA ALA A 54 -6.76 21.42 -8.95
C ALA A 54 -5.45 22.17 -9.35
N PRO A 55 -5.18 22.37 -10.65
CA PRO A 55 -5.87 21.85 -11.84
C PRO A 55 -5.27 20.55 -12.41
N GLY A 56 -4.18 20.03 -11.83
CA GLY A 56 -3.31 19.01 -12.45
C GLY A 56 -3.66 17.54 -12.16
N GLY A 57 -4.69 17.27 -11.37
CA GLY A 57 -4.98 15.96 -10.79
C GLY A 57 -4.10 15.66 -9.57
N LEU A 58 -4.48 14.63 -8.81
CA LEU A 58 -3.75 14.14 -7.64
C LEU A 58 -3.73 12.61 -7.63
N ALA A 59 -2.56 12.00 -7.50
CA ALA A 59 -2.43 10.57 -7.22
C ALA A 59 -2.06 10.38 -5.74
N LEU A 60 -2.97 9.76 -4.98
CA LEU A 60 -2.74 9.35 -3.59
C LEU A 60 -2.45 7.84 -3.57
N VAL A 61 -1.19 7.48 -3.35
CA VAL A 61 -0.75 6.09 -3.25
C VAL A 61 -0.51 5.76 -1.79
N LEU A 62 -1.21 4.75 -1.29
CA LEU A 62 -1.09 4.27 0.09
C LEU A 62 -0.68 2.80 0.04
N ASP A 63 0.51 2.53 0.54
CA ASP A 63 1.02 1.18 0.69
C ASP A 63 0.66 0.60 2.06
N ASP A 64 0.72 -0.73 2.16
CA ASP A 64 0.50 -1.49 3.39
C ASP A 64 -0.75 -1.09 4.19
N VAL A 65 -1.86 -0.75 3.52
CA VAL A 65 -3.05 -0.24 4.22
C VAL A 65 -3.66 -1.25 5.19
N HIS A 66 -3.28 -2.53 5.09
CA HIS A 66 -3.61 -3.57 6.06
C HIS A 66 -3.09 -3.32 7.48
N TRP A 67 -2.14 -2.39 7.66
CA TRP A 67 -1.67 -1.94 8.97
C TRP A 67 -2.38 -0.67 9.47
N ALA A 68 -3.32 -0.11 8.70
CA ALA A 68 -4.07 1.05 9.12
C ALA A 68 -4.88 0.75 10.40
N ASP A 69 -4.89 1.71 11.34
CA ASP A 69 -5.78 1.64 12.48
C ASP A 69 -7.26 1.78 12.05
N GLU A 70 -8.18 1.50 12.97
CA GLU A 70 -9.61 1.52 12.69
C GLU A 70 -10.08 2.92 12.20
N ALA A 71 -9.54 4.00 12.76
CA ALA A 71 -9.92 5.37 12.39
C ALA A 71 -9.48 5.73 10.96
N SER A 72 -8.28 5.31 10.57
CA SER A 72 -7.73 5.49 9.23
C SER A 72 -8.50 4.64 8.22
N ALA A 73 -8.80 3.38 8.55
CA ALA A 73 -9.61 2.52 7.70
C ALA A 73 -11.04 3.05 7.53
N GLU A 74 -11.64 3.65 8.55
CA GLU A 74 -12.94 4.32 8.42
C GLU A 74 -12.91 5.53 7.47
N LEU A 75 -11.87 6.38 7.58
CA LEU A 75 -11.66 7.51 6.67
C LEU A 75 -11.49 7.02 5.22
N LEU A 76 -10.63 6.03 4.99
CA LEU A 76 -10.47 5.43 3.67
C LEU A 76 -11.81 4.86 3.17
N GLY A 77 -12.57 4.19 4.05
CA GLY A 77 -13.90 3.69 3.76
C GLY A 77 -14.86 4.79 3.34
N TYR A 78 -14.80 5.94 4.01
CA TYR A 78 -15.57 7.11 3.63
C TYR A 78 -15.18 7.63 2.25
N LEU A 79 -13.88 7.78 1.97
CA LEU A 79 -13.38 8.31 0.70
C LEU A 79 -13.67 7.37 -0.47
N VAL A 80 -13.61 6.05 -0.29
CA VAL A 80 -14.01 5.08 -1.34
C VAL A 80 -15.50 5.16 -1.65
N ARG A 81 -16.36 5.34 -0.63
CA ARG A 81 -17.81 5.51 -0.83
C ARG A 81 -18.20 6.89 -1.37
N HIS A 82 -17.37 7.90 -1.13
CA HIS A 82 -17.59 9.28 -1.53
C HIS A 82 -16.33 9.83 -2.21
N PRO A 83 -15.98 9.31 -3.41
CA PRO A 83 -14.72 9.65 -4.06
C PRO A 83 -14.58 11.16 -4.23
N PRO A 84 -13.40 11.74 -3.92
CA PRO A 84 -13.15 13.15 -4.19
C PRO A 84 -13.29 13.44 -5.69
N GLY A 85 -13.89 14.58 -6.01
CA GLY A 85 -13.95 15.10 -7.37
C GLY A 85 -12.60 15.65 -7.87
N GLY A 86 -12.58 16.19 -9.08
CA GLY A 86 -11.44 17.01 -9.53
C GLY A 86 -10.19 16.24 -9.99
N GLY A 87 -10.30 14.95 -10.31
CA GLY A 87 -9.19 14.18 -10.87
C GLY A 87 -8.26 13.57 -9.82
N VAL A 88 -8.81 13.14 -8.68
CA VAL A 88 -8.07 12.38 -7.67
C VAL A 88 -8.10 10.88 -8.02
N LEU A 89 -6.93 10.27 -8.14
CA LEU A 89 -6.74 8.82 -8.21
C LEU A 89 -6.25 8.33 -6.85
N MET A 90 -6.93 7.34 -6.26
CA MET A 90 -6.47 6.66 -5.05
C MET A 90 -6.02 5.24 -5.40
N ALA A 91 -4.78 4.90 -5.08
CA ALA A 91 -4.23 3.56 -5.22
C ALA A 91 -3.91 3.00 -3.83
N LEU A 92 -4.54 1.88 -3.48
CA LEU A 92 -4.41 1.25 -2.17
C LEU A 92 -3.78 -0.13 -2.35
N ALA A 93 -2.60 -0.34 -1.78
CA ALA A 93 -1.93 -1.64 -1.76
C ALA A 93 -2.06 -2.29 -0.37
N TYR A 94 -2.40 -3.58 -0.36
CA TYR A 94 -2.64 -4.33 0.87
C TYR A 94 -2.37 -5.81 0.68
N ARG A 95 -2.08 -6.50 1.78
CA ARG A 95 -1.90 -7.96 1.81
C ARG A 95 -3.23 -8.63 2.19
N PRO A 96 -3.89 -9.39 1.28
CA PRO A 96 -5.18 -9.99 1.57
C PRO A 96 -5.19 -10.90 2.81
N ALA A 97 -4.11 -11.65 3.03
CA ALA A 97 -3.97 -12.57 4.18
C ALA A 97 -3.86 -11.84 5.54
N GLN A 98 -3.47 -10.57 5.53
CA GLN A 98 -3.33 -9.75 6.74
C GLN A 98 -4.43 -8.68 6.85
N ALA A 99 -5.31 -8.58 5.86
CA ALA A 99 -6.31 -7.54 5.79
C ALA A 99 -7.37 -7.75 6.89
N PRO A 100 -7.54 -6.79 7.82
CA PRO A 100 -8.61 -6.87 8.80
C PRO A 100 -9.99 -6.78 8.13
N SER A 101 -11.01 -7.30 8.83
CA SER A 101 -12.37 -7.41 8.27
C SER A 101 -13.00 -6.06 7.87
N HIS A 102 -12.62 -4.96 8.54
CA HIS A 102 -13.05 -3.61 8.18
C HIS A 102 -12.47 -3.16 6.83
N LEU A 103 -11.26 -3.62 6.48
CA LEU A 103 -10.60 -3.29 5.22
C LEU A 103 -11.13 -4.16 4.08
N ALA A 104 -11.50 -5.42 4.35
CA ALA A 104 -12.14 -6.28 3.36
C ALA A 104 -13.46 -5.69 2.81
N LYS A 105 -14.23 -4.97 3.64
CA LYS A 105 -15.46 -4.26 3.23
C LYS A 105 -15.19 -3.07 2.32
N LEU A 106 -13.99 -2.51 2.45
CA LEU A 106 -13.46 -1.36 1.74
C LEU A 106 -13.08 -1.73 0.30
N VAL A 107 -12.59 -2.96 0.09
CA VAL A 107 -12.14 -3.49 -1.22
C VAL A 107 -13.20 -4.34 -1.93
N GLN A 108 -14.44 -4.37 -1.42
CA GLN A 108 -15.54 -4.87 -2.23
C GLN A 108 -15.71 -3.95 -3.46
N PRO A 109 -16.09 -4.48 -4.63
CA PRO A 109 -16.22 -3.68 -5.85
C PRO A 109 -17.24 -2.55 -5.64
N ALA A 110 -16.77 -1.38 -5.23
CA ALA A 110 -17.54 -0.16 -5.29
C ALA A 110 -17.68 0.25 -6.75
N MET A 111 -18.74 0.99 -7.10
CA MET A 111 -18.99 1.43 -8.49
C MET A 111 -17.83 2.19 -9.14
N HIS A 112 -16.87 2.69 -8.35
CA HIS A 112 -15.73 3.49 -8.80
C HIS A 112 -14.37 2.90 -8.39
N ALA A 113 -14.30 1.62 -8.03
CA ALA A 113 -13.06 0.96 -7.61
C ALA A 113 -12.69 -0.19 -8.55
N HIS A 114 -11.42 -0.26 -8.92
CA HIS A 114 -10.85 -1.41 -9.62
C HIS A 114 -9.91 -2.16 -8.67
N ARG A 115 -10.07 -3.48 -8.59
CA ARG A 115 -9.17 -4.35 -7.85
C ARG A 115 -8.23 -5.03 -8.84
N LEU A 116 -6.93 -4.78 -8.66
CA LEU A 116 -5.87 -5.49 -9.36
C LEU A 116 -5.28 -6.53 -8.40
N THR A 117 -5.35 -7.80 -8.79
CA THR A 117 -4.64 -8.87 -8.09
C THR A 117 -3.27 -9.00 -8.73
N VAL A 118 -2.22 -8.97 -7.92
CA VAL A 118 -0.85 -9.25 -8.36
C VAL A 118 -0.56 -10.70 -7.99
N ASP A 119 -0.58 -11.56 -9.00
CA ASP A 119 -0.24 -12.97 -8.83
C ASP A 119 1.29 -13.16 -8.76
N PRO A 120 1.78 -14.28 -8.19
CA PRO A 120 3.18 -14.64 -8.30
C PRO A 120 3.61 -14.74 -9.76
N LEU A 121 4.90 -14.49 -10.03
CA LEU A 121 5.46 -14.62 -11.37
C LEU A 121 5.23 -16.04 -11.89
N SER A 122 4.78 -16.13 -13.14
CA SER A 122 4.75 -17.37 -13.89
C SER A 122 6.17 -17.89 -14.15
N HIS A 123 6.29 -19.18 -14.50
CA HIS A 123 7.58 -19.76 -14.86
C HIS A 123 8.31 -18.98 -15.97
N ALA A 124 7.59 -18.51 -16.99
CA ALA A 124 8.17 -17.72 -18.08
C ALA A 124 8.66 -16.35 -17.60
N GLU A 125 7.93 -15.70 -16.70
CA GLU A 125 8.36 -14.43 -16.10
C GLU A 125 9.54 -14.63 -15.15
N VAL A 126 9.65 -15.77 -14.47
CA VAL A 126 10.84 -16.13 -13.69
C VAL A 126 12.06 -16.32 -14.59
N GLU A 127 11.92 -17.01 -15.72
CA GLU A 127 13.00 -17.16 -16.71
C GLU A 127 13.49 -15.80 -17.24
N GLU A 128 12.55 -14.89 -17.50
CA GLU A 128 12.87 -13.50 -17.88
C GLU A 128 13.56 -12.75 -16.75
N PHE A 129 13.07 -12.88 -15.52
CA PHE A 129 13.60 -12.20 -14.33
C PHE A 129 15.04 -12.60 -14.00
N VAL A 130 15.35 -13.90 -14.01
CA VAL A 130 16.70 -14.42 -13.66
C VAL A 130 17.70 -14.29 -14.82
N GLY A 131 17.18 -14.05 -16.03
CA GLY A 131 17.95 -13.87 -17.23
C GLY A 131 18.53 -15.16 -17.83
N PRO A 132 19.05 -15.08 -19.07
CA PRO A 132 19.46 -16.25 -19.84
C PRO A 132 20.68 -16.99 -19.25
N ALA A 133 21.47 -16.33 -18.39
CA ALA A 133 22.66 -16.91 -17.78
C ALA A 133 22.34 -18.03 -16.77
N ALA A 134 21.14 -18.03 -16.16
CA ALA A 134 20.71 -19.08 -15.26
C ALA A 134 20.51 -20.42 -15.97
N GLY A 135 20.01 -20.37 -17.22
CA GLY A 135 19.62 -21.52 -18.00
C GLY A 135 18.35 -22.24 -17.49
N PRO A 136 17.68 -23.05 -18.32
CA PRO A 136 16.35 -23.57 -18.01
C PRO A 136 16.27 -24.42 -16.74
N ALA A 137 17.30 -25.22 -16.45
CA ALA A 137 17.32 -26.09 -15.28
C ALA A 137 17.36 -25.29 -13.96
N ARG A 138 18.11 -24.18 -13.92
CA ARG A 138 18.17 -23.32 -12.73
C ARG A 138 16.89 -22.52 -12.59
N SER A 139 16.32 -22.01 -13.68
CA SER A 139 15.04 -21.28 -13.66
C SER A 139 13.90 -22.15 -13.12
N GLN A 140 13.83 -23.42 -13.53
CA GLN A 140 12.84 -24.37 -13.00
C GLN A 140 12.97 -24.54 -11.47
N VAL A 141 14.19 -24.76 -10.96
CA VAL A 141 14.43 -24.90 -9.52
C VAL A 141 14.08 -23.62 -8.77
N LEU A 142 14.48 -22.46 -9.32
CA LEU A 142 14.17 -21.16 -8.73
C LEU A 142 12.66 -20.91 -8.68
N TYR A 143 11.91 -21.27 -9.73
CA TYR A 143 10.46 -21.20 -9.74
C TYR A 143 9.81 -22.13 -8.71
N GLU A 144 10.23 -23.40 -8.64
CA GLU A 144 9.70 -24.39 -7.69
C GLU A 144 9.94 -23.98 -6.23
N VAL A 145 11.10 -23.42 -5.90
CA VAL A 145 11.46 -23.01 -4.54
C VAL A 145 10.85 -21.66 -4.16
N SER A 146 10.82 -20.69 -5.08
CA SER A 146 10.25 -19.36 -4.81
C SER A 146 8.73 -19.32 -4.89
N GLY A 147 8.11 -20.25 -5.61
CA GLY A 147 6.70 -20.19 -5.98
C GLY A 147 6.37 -18.97 -6.85
N GLY A 148 7.34 -18.43 -7.58
CA GLY A 148 7.17 -17.21 -8.38
C GLY A 148 7.23 -15.91 -7.56
N ASN A 149 7.63 -15.96 -6.29
CA ASN A 149 7.76 -14.76 -5.47
C ASN A 149 9.04 -13.98 -5.86
N PRO A 150 8.94 -12.73 -6.38
CA PRO A 150 10.10 -11.95 -6.80
C PRO A 150 11.15 -11.76 -5.71
N PHE A 151 10.71 -11.48 -4.47
CA PHE A 151 11.62 -11.30 -3.34
C PHE A 151 12.40 -12.58 -3.03
N TYR A 152 11.76 -13.75 -3.11
CA TYR A 152 12.47 -15.02 -2.88
C TYR A 152 13.44 -15.33 -4.03
N LEU A 153 13.08 -14.95 -5.27
CA LEU A 153 13.95 -15.12 -6.43
C LEU A 153 15.22 -14.30 -6.31
N GLU A 154 15.15 -13.04 -5.88
CA GLU A 154 16.33 -12.20 -5.64
C GLU A 154 17.28 -12.84 -4.63
N VAL A 155 16.74 -13.24 -3.47
CA VAL A 155 17.55 -13.89 -2.42
C VAL A 155 18.17 -15.20 -2.92
N LEU A 156 17.42 -16.02 -3.65
CA LEU A 156 17.92 -17.31 -4.18
C LEU A 156 18.91 -17.13 -5.34
N ALA A 157 18.75 -16.09 -6.16
CA ALA A 157 19.68 -15.76 -7.23
C ALA A 157 21.04 -15.35 -6.67
N ASP A 158 21.05 -14.49 -5.64
CA ASP A 158 22.25 -13.97 -4.99
C ASP A 158 23.05 -15.03 -4.22
N LEU A 159 22.37 -16.03 -3.64
CA LEU A 159 23.03 -17.08 -2.87
C LEU A 159 23.96 -17.96 -3.73
N GLY A 160 23.87 -17.92 -5.07
CA GLY A 160 24.87 -18.45 -6.01
C GLY A 160 25.05 -19.98 -6.04
N SER A 161 24.77 -20.68 -4.94
CA SER A 161 25.02 -22.10 -4.73
C SER A 161 23.99 -22.96 -5.45
N PRO A 162 24.35 -24.18 -5.88
CA PRO A 162 23.34 -25.14 -6.29
C PRO A 162 22.47 -25.38 -5.06
N VAL A 163 21.20 -24.98 -5.13
CA VAL A 163 20.17 -25.44 -4.20
C VAL A 163 20.04 -26.93 -4.47
N MET A 164 20.99 -27.71 -3.96
CA MET A 164 20.96 -29.16 -4.01
C MET A 164 19.75 -29.56 -3.19
N ALA A 165 18.92 -30.36 -3.82
CA ALA A 165 17.72 -30.95 -3.26
C ALA A 165 18.02 -31.85 -2.05
N GLU A 166 18.41 -31.26 -0.93
CA GLU A 166 17.99 -31.72 0.39
C GLU A 166 16.68 -31.02 0.76
N THR A 167 15.80 -30.84 -0.23
CA THR A 167 14.44 -30.37 -0.05
C THR A 167 13.59 -31.57 0.35
N THR A 168 13.21 -31.64 1.62
CA THR A 168 11.95 -32.28 1.97
C THR A 168 10.84 -31.55 1.20
N PRO A 169 9.86 -32.24 0.58
CA PRO A 169 8.76 -31.58 -0.11
C PRO A 169 8.09 -30.56 0.82
N GLY A 170 8.15 -29.27 0.46
CA GLY A 170 7.60 -28.16 1.26
C GLY A 170 8.56 -27.42 2.20
N GLY A 171 9.87 -27.73 2.19
CA GLY A 171 10.87 -27.06 3.04
C GLY A 171 11.66 -25.96 2.32
N LEU A 172 11.52 -24.71 2.75
CA LEU A 172 12.44 -23.61 2.39
C LEU A 172 13.86 -23.97 2.86
N PRO A 173 14.92 -23.77 2.04
CA PRO A 173 16.31 -23.92 2.45
C PRO A 173 16.61 -23.15 3.75
N ALA A 174 17.45 -23.69 4.63
CA ALA A 174 17.76 -23.09 5.93
C ALA A 174 18.28 -21.65 5.80
N ASP A 175 19.01 -21.38 4.71
CA ASP A 175 19.59 -20.08 4.39
C ASP A 175 18.50 -19.05 4.04
N LEU A 176 17.49 -19.47 3.27
CA LEU A 176 16.33 -18.63 2.93
C LEU A 176 15.47 -18.34 4.16
N ARG A 177 15.34 -19.31 5.08
CA ARG A 177 14.65 -19.13 6.37
C ARG A 177 15.36 -18.12 7.29
N THR A 178 16.67 -17.96 7.13
CA THR A 178 17.48 -17.01 7.90
C THR A 178 17.39 -15.61 7.30
N ALA A 179 17.47 -15.49 5.97
CA ALA A 179 17.27 -14.23 5.25
C ALA A 179 15.86 -13.66 5.49
N LEU A 180 14.82 -14.50 5.45
CA LEU A 180 13.43 -14.09 5.69
C LEU A 180 13.19 -13.60 7.12
N LYS A 181 13.88 -14.18 8.11
CA LYS A 181 13.79 -13.73 9.50
C LYS A 181 14.40 -12.36 9.74
N LEU A 182 15.34 -11.92 8.91
CA LEU A 182 15.98 -10.61 9.06
C LEU A 182 15.11 -9.49 8.47
N GLU A 183 14.35 -9.78 7.40
CA GLU A 183 13.44 -8.81 6.78
C GLU A 183 12.07 -8.73 7.46
N LEU A 184 11.51 -9.83 7.97
CA LEU A 184 10.20 -9.84 8.63
C LEU A 184 10.19 -9.22 10.05
N ILE A 185 11.35 -8.77 10.56
CA ILE A 185 11.52 -8.11 11.87
C ILE A 185 11.94 -6.63 11.68
N GLY A 186 12.09 -6.18 10.43
CA GLY A 186 12.37 -4.78 10.07
C GLY A 186 11.11 -3.95 9.94
#